data_AF-A0A6P4FFL1-F1
#
_entry.id   AF-A0A6P4FFL1-F1
#
_cell.length_a   1.000
_cell.length_b   1.000
_cell.length_c   1.000
_cell.angle_alpha   90.00
_cell.angle_beta   90.00
_cell.angle_gamma   90.00
#
_symmetry.space_group_name_H-M   'P 1'
#
loop_
_entity.id
_entity.type
_entity.pdbx_description
1 polymer ?
#
loop_
_entity_poly.entity_id
_entity_poly.type
_entity_poly.pdbx_seq_one_letter_code
_entity_poly.pdbx_strand_id
1 'polypeptide(L)'
;MLKDESLLEIAATVPGNTDDLARVRGVSRGFAEGRAGQELLDVIRDVVQLPDAQLPKVVRSGKGADGPRPSPALVALLKVLLAYQCEKHDVAPKLVASSDDLDAFALDPDPTGPLLTGWRRDVFGEEALALFEGHLSLGVSAGRLRLIRTDNQGQSCSDANV
;
A
#
# COMPACT_ATOMS: atom_id res chain seq x y z
N MET A 1 3.95 29.86 17.49
CA MET A 1 4.06 28.63 16.69
C MET A 1 3.04 27.64 17.21
N LEU A 2 2.25 27.05 16.31
CA LEU A 2 1.22 26.05 16.61
C LEU A 2 1.88 24.66 16.62
N LYS A 3 1.40 23.75 17.47
CA LYS A 3 1.88 22.36 17.47
C LYS A 3 1.06 21.51 16.50
N ASP A 4 1.68 20.46 15.97
CA ASP A 4 1.04 19.56 15.02
C ASP A 4 -0.18 18.85 15.62
N GLU A 5 -0.14 18.54 16.92
CA GLU A 5 -1.28 17.94 17.62
C GLU A 5 -2.50 18.87 17.63
N SER A 6 -2.28 20.18 17.81
CA SER A 6 -3.33 21.18 17.75
C SER A 6 -3.89 21.34 16.34
N LEU A 7 -3.05 21.20 15.30
CA LEU A 7 -3.49 21.28 13.92
C LEU A 7 -4.48 20.14 13.57
N LEU A 8 -4.23 18.93 14.07
CA LEU A 8 -5.15 17.79 13.89
C LEU A 8 -6.50 18.04 14.58
N GLU A 9 -6.49 18.63 15.77
CA GLU A 9 -7.72 18.95 16.50
C GLU A 9 -8.51 20.07 15.82
N ILE A 10 -7.84 21.10 15.28
CA ILE A 10 -8.47 22.14 14.45
C ILE A 10 -9.15 21.52 13.22
N ALA A 11 -8.47 20.59 12.54
CA ALA A 11 -9.04 19.91 11.38
C ALA A 11 -10.28 19.06 11.74
N ALA A 12 -10.33 18.48 12.94
CA ALA A 12 -11.45 17.68 13.40
C ALA A 12 -12.65 18.52 13.91
N THR A 13 -12.38 19.64 14.56
CA THR A 13 -13.40 20.49 15.21
C THR A 13 -13.92 21.61 14.32
N VAL A 14 -13.11 22.04 13.34
CA VAL A 14 -13.42 23.11 12.38
C VAL A 14 -13.96 24.36 13.08
N PRO A 15 -13.14 25.04 13.92
CA PRO A 15 -13.59 26.19 14.70
C PRO A 15 -14.04 27.34 13.78
N GLY A 16 -15.22 27.90 14.05
CA GLY A 16 -15.82 28.96 13.24
C GLY A 16 -15.55 30.37 13.75
N ASN A 17 -15.02 30.52 14.97
CA ASN A 17 -14.74 31.81 15.60
C ASN A 17 -13.54 31.72 16.57
N THR A 18 -13.14 32.86 17.08
CA THR A 18 -11.98 33.03 17.98
C THR A 18 -12.12 32.26 19.29
N ASP A 19 -13.33 32.21 19.86
CA ASP A 19 -13.60 31.50 21.12
C ASP A 19 -13.50 29.98 20.93
N ASP A 20 -13.99 29.47 19.80
CA ASP A 20 -13.87 28.06 19.43
C ASP A 20 -12.41 27.68 19.19
N LEU A 21 -11.65 28.54 18.50
CA LEU A 21 -10.21 28.32 18.30
C LEU A 21 -9.44 28.32 19.62
N ALA A 22 -9.81 29.17 20.58
CA ALA A 22 -9.19 29.21 21.92
C ALA A 22 -9.52 27.98 22.79
N ARG A 23 -10.54 27.20 22.44
CA ARG A 23 -10.89 25.94 23.13
C ARG A 23 -10.08 24.75 22.63
N VAL A 24 -9.47 24.86 21.45
CA VAL A 24 -8.66 23.79 20.88
C VAL A 24 -7.44 23.54 21.75
N ARG A 25 -7.20 22.27 22.09
CA ARG A 25 -6.09 21.88 22.96
C ARG A 25 -4.75 22.31 22.35
N GLY A 26 -3.96 23.03 23.13
CA GLY A 26 -2.63 23.50 22.73
C GLY A 26 -2.63 24.82 21.96
N VAL A 27 -3.80 25.41 21.69
CA VAL A 27 -3.93 26.79 21.23
C VAL A 27 -4.01 27.71 22.45
N SER A 28 -3.18 28.74 22.51
CA SER A 28 -3.27 29.76 23.55
C SER A 28 -4.27 30.85 23.13
N ARG A 29 -4.95 31.47 24.10
CA ARG A 29 -5.88 32.58 23.83
C ARG A 29 -5.23 33.74 23.06
N GLY A 30 -3.98 34.08 23.40
CA GLY A 30 -3.24 35.12 22.68
C GLY A 30 -2.89 34.77 21.22
N PHE A 31 -2.84 33.48 20.87
CA PHE A 31 -2.71 33.07 19.48
C PHE A 31 -4.06 33.17 18.74
N ALA A 32 -5.14 32.71 19.38
CA ALA A 32 -6.48 32.77 18.81
C ALA A 32 -6.92 34.22 18.52
N GLU A 33 -6.70 35.13 19.47
CA GLU A 33 -7.01 36.57 19.32
C GLU A 33 -5.99 37.33 18.47
N GLY A 34 -4.81 36.73 18.24
CA GLY A 34 -3.75 37.33 17.45
C GLY A 34 -4.04 37.32 15.95
N ARG A 35 -3.25 38.09 15.20
CA ARG A 35 -3.34 38.17 13.72
C ARG A 35 -3.29 36.79 13.05
N ALA A 36 -2.40 35.91 13.51
CA ALA A 36 -2.27 34.55 12.96
C ALA A 36 -3.52 33.68 13.20
N GLY A 37 -4.23 33.86 14.32
CA GLY A 37 -5.47 33.15 14.60
C GLY A 37 -6.61 33.61 13.69
N GLN A 38 -6.71 34.92 13.43
CA GLN A 38 -7.68 35.47 12.48
C GLN A 38 -7.41 34.99 11.04
N GLU A 39 -6.16 35.05 10.58
CA GLU A 39 -5.77 34.55 9.25
C GLU A 39 -6.10 33.04 9.11
N LEU A 40 -5.91 32.25 10.17
CA LEU A 40 -6.27 30.83 10.17
C LEU A 40 -7.79 30.61 10.08
N LEU A 41 -8.59 31.38 10.82
CA LEU A 41 -10.05 31.29 10.76
C LEU A 41 -10.59 31.67 9.36
N ASP A 42 -9.97 32.63 8.69
CA ASP A 42 -10.34 33.00 7.34
C ASP A 42 -10.03 31.87 6.34
N VAL A 43 -8.84 31.25 6.45
CA VAL A 43 -8.52 30.06 5.64
C VAL A 43 -9.48 28.90 5.90
N ILE A 44 -9.84 28.62 7.16
CA ILE A 44 -10.80 27.56 7.49
C ILE A 44 -12.15 27.86 6.83
N ARG A 45 -12.61 29.11 6.90
CA ARG A 45 -13.88 29.54 6.30
C ARG A 45 -13.88 29.35 4.78
N ASP A 46 -12.79 29.72 4.13
CA ASP A 46 -12.63 29.56 2.68
C ASP A 46 -12.63 28.08 2.28
N VAL A 47 -11.90 27.24 3.03
CA VAL A 47 -11.79 25.80 2.74
C VAL A 47 -13.11 25.06 2.96
N VAL A 48 -13.89 25.42 3.98
CA VAL A 48 -15.22 24.82 4.22
C VAL A 48 -16.21 25.11 3.09
N GLN A 49 -16.01 26.20 2.34
CA GLN A 49 -16.83 26.56 1.18
C GLN A 49 -16.35 25.91 -0.13
N LEU A 50 -15.19 25.25 -0.14
CA LEU A 50 -14.66 24.62 -1.35
C LEU A 50 -15.52 23.41 -1.75
N PRO A 51 -15.85 23.26 -3.06
CA PRO A 51 -16.44 22.04 -3.57
C PRO A 51 -15.49 20.85 -3.37
N ASP A 52 -16.04 19.67 -3.08
CA ASP A 52 -15.28 18.43 -2.89
C ASP A 52 -14.30 18.13 -4.04
N ALA A 53 -14.64 18.53 -5.27
CA ALA A 53 -13.80 18.34 -6.45
C ALA A 53 -12.49 19.14 -6.43
N GLN A 54 -12.39 20.20 -5.61
CA GLN A 54 -11.20 21.02 -5.45
C GLN A 54 -10.37 20.62 -4.23
N LEU A 55 -10.92 19.76 -3.36
CA LEU A 55 -10.16 19.24 -2.24
C LEU A 55 -9.02 18.34 -2.74
N PRO A 56 -7.86 18.36 -2.07
CA PRO A 56 -6.78 17.43 -2.39
C PRO A 56 -7.30 16.00 -2.34
N LYS A 57 -7.04 15.22 -3.40
CA LYS A 57 -7.28 13.78 -3.35
C LYS A 57 -6.38 13.22 -2.25
N VAL A 58 -6.98 12.53 -1.28
CA VAL A 58 -6.22 11.78 -0.29
C VAL A 58 -5.39 10.75 -1.05
N VAL A 59 -4.08 11.01 -1.16
CA VAL A 59 -3.12 10.02 -1.66
C VAL A 59 -3.04 8.96 -0.57
N ARG A 60 -3.89 7.94 -0.68
CA ARG A 60 -3.84 6.78 0.20
C ARG A 60 -2.58 6.01 -0.15
N SER A 61 -1.47 6.40 0.45
CA SER A 61 -0.18 5.72 0.32
C SER A 61 -0.26 4.36 1.00
N GLY A 62 -0.94 3.35 0.43
CA GLY A 62 -0.89 1.92 0.79
C GLY A 62 -1.08 1.49 2.26
N LYS A 63 -1.30 2.43 3.19
CA LYS A 63 -1.26 2.26 4.64
C LYS A 63 -2.57 2.74 5.24
N GLY A 64 -3.64 2.01 4.96
CA GLY A 64 -4.93 2.19 5.62
C GLY A 64 -5.56 0.82 5.76
N ALA A 65 -5.96 0.47 6.98
CA ALA A 65 -6.46 -0.84 7.37
C ALA A 65 -7.70 -1.33 6.58
N ASP A 66 -8.30 -0.48 5.74
CA ASP A 66 -9.51 -0.70 4.95
C ASP A 66 -9.27 -0.91 3.44
N GLY A 67 -8.01 -0.96 2.98
CA GLY A 67 -7.71 -1.41 1.61
C GLY A 67 -7.94 -2.93 1.45
N PRO A 68 -8.23 -3.43 0.24
CA PRO A 68 -8.19 -4.86 0.00
C PRO A 68 -6.83 -5.39 0.43
N ARG A 69 -6.83 -6.41 1.28
CA ARG A 69 -5.60 -7.07 1.74
C ARG A 69 -5.32 -8.24 0.81
N PRO A 70 -4.08 -8.41 0.33
CA PRO A 70 -3.74 -9.59 -0.44
C PRO A 70 -3.88 -10.83 0.45
N SER A 71 -4.18 -11.96 -0.17
CA SER A 71 -4.24 -13.25 0.52
C SER A 71 -2.90 -13.48 1.26
N PRO A 72 -2.91 -13.73 2.59
CA PRO A 72 -1.68 -14.01 3.33
C PRO A 72 -0.94 -15.23 2.78
N ALA A 73 -1.68 -16.21 2.27
CA ALA A 73 -1.11 -17.40 1.64
C ALA A 73 -0.42 -17.07 0.31
N LEU A 74 -1.00 -16.18 -0.50
CA LEU A 74 -0.39 -15.73 -1.75
C LEU A 74 0.91 -14.97 -1.48
N VAL A 75 0.91 -14.04 -0.52
CA VAL A 75 2.12 -13.30 -0.13
C VAL A 75 3.19 -14.24 0.41
N ALA A 76 2.82 -15.23 1.21
CA ALA A 76 3.77 -16.25 1.68
C ALA A 76 4.36 -17.05 0.51
N LEU A 77 3.56 -17.41 -0.48
CA LEU A 77 4.01 -18.12 -1.67
C LEU A 77 4.99 -17.28 -2.50
N LEU A 78 4.69 -15.98 -2.68
CA LEU A 78 5.59 -15.03 -3.35
C LEU A 78 6.91 -14.87 -2.60
N LYS A 79 6.89 -14.86 -1.26
CA LYS A 79 8.12 -14.83 -0.44
C LYS A 79 8.97 -16.08 -0.62
N VAL A 80 8.34 -17.25 -0.72
CA VAL A 80 9.03 -18.51 -1.01
C VAL A 80 9.65 -18.50 -2.40
N LEU A 81 8.90 -18.05 -3.42
CA LEU A 81 9.43 -17.89 -4.77
C LEU A 81 10.59 -16.89 -4.82
N LEU A 82 10.47 -15.76 -4.11
CA LEU A 82 11.50 -14.74 -4.02
C LEU A 82 12.79 -15.31 -3.44
N ALA A 83 12.69 -16.03 -2.32
CA ALA A 83 13.85 -16.67 -1.69
C ALA A 83 14.55 -17.65 -2.66
N TYR A 84 13.78 -18.49 -3.35
CA TYR A 84 14.30 -19.43 -4.35
C TYR A 84 15.03 -18.73 -5.50
N GLN A 85 14.43 -17.68 -6.06
CA GLN A 85 15.03 -16.92 -7.14
C GLN A 85 16.29 -16.18 -6.66
N CYS A 86 16.28 -15.63 -5.45
CA CYS A 86 17.43 -14.97 -4.85
C CYS A 86 18.62 -15.92 -4.64
N GLU A 87 18.36 -17.15 -4.18
CA GLU A 87 19.38 -18.20 -4.07
C GLU A 87 19.96 -18.59 -5.44
N LYS A 88 19.12 -18.68 -6.48
CA LYS A 88 19.54 -19.00 -7.84
C LYS A 88 20.40 -17.92 -8.48
N HIS A 89 20.09 -16.65 -8.21
CA HIS A 89 20.75 -15.49 -8.81
C HIS A 89 21.84 -14.87 -7.93
N ASP A 90 22.07 -15.39 -6.72
CA ASP A 90 23.01 -14.87 -5.72
C ASP A 90 22.77 -13.38 -5.38
N VAL A 91 21.49 -13.04 -5.14
CA VAL A 91 21.06 -11.67 -4.79
C VAL A 91 20.35 -11.66 -3.45
N ALA A 92 20.57 -10.62 -2.65
CA ALA A 92 19.84 -10.45 -1.39
C ALA A 92 18.34 -10.15 -1.64
N PRO A 93 17.39 -10.86 -0.99
CA PRO A 93 15.96 -10.68 -1.21
C PRO A 93 15.45 -9.24 -1.05
N LYS A 94 15.99 -8.50 -0.07
CA LYS A 94 15.62 -7.10 0.18
C LYS A 94 15.99 -6.13 -0.94
N LEU A 95 16.92 -6.48 -1.83
CA LEU A 95 17.28 -5.65 -2.99
C LEU A 95 16.28 -5.83 -4.14
N VAL A 96 15.71 -7.03 -4.23
CA VAL A 96 14.74 -7.40 -5.26
C VAL A 96 13.36 -6.88 -4.89
N ALA A 97 12.87 -7.16 -3.69
CA ALA A 97 11.52 -6.77 -3.24
C ALA A 97 11.46 -6.50 -1.74
N SER A 98 10.69 -5.49 -1.34
CA SER A 98 10.22 -5.33 0.03
C SER A 98 8.92 -6.10 0.27
N SER A 99 8.52 -6.26 1.54
CA SER A 99 7.20 -6.86 1.85
C SER A 99 6.05 -6.06 1.23
N ASP A 100 6.17 -4.72 1.21
CA ASP A 100 5.15 -3.83 0.67
C ASP A 100 5.04 -4.00 -0.86
N ASP A 101 6.16 -4.25 -1.56
CA ASP A 101 6.14 -4.51 -3.00
C ASP A 101 5.42 -5.84 -3.32
N LEU A 102 5.64 -6.88 -2.49
CA LEU A 102 4.96 -8.16 -2.66
C LEU A 102 3.46 -8.06 -2.36
N ASP A 103 3.09 -7.27 -1.36
CA ASP A 103 1.69 -7.01 -1.01
C ASP A 103 0.98 -6.24 -2.13
N ALA A 104 1.65 -5.22 -2.70
CA ALA A 104 1.13 -4.47 -3.84
C ALA A 104 0.97 -5.35 -5.08
N PHE A 105 1.98 -6.16 -5.42
CA PHE A 105 1.92 -7.10 -6.55
C PHE A 105 0.81 -8.14 -6.39
N ALA A 106 0.60 -8.64 -5.18
CA ALA A 106 -0.45 -9.61 -4.90
C ALA A 106 -1.87 -9.03 -5.03
N LEU A 107 -2.03 -7.70 -4.96
CA LEU A 107 -3.30 -7.01 -5.18
C LEU A 107 -3.50 -6.66 -6.65
N ASP A 108 -2.47 -6.11 -7.28
CA ASP A 108 -2.49 -5.70 -8.68
C ASP A 108 -1.07 -5.81 -9.27
N PRO A 109 -0.81 -6.81 -10.13
CA PRO A 109 0.48 -6.97 -10.79
C PRO A 109 0.64 -5.93 -11.91
N ASP A 110 0.90 -4.68 -11.53
CA ASP A 110 1.13 -3.56 -12.45
C ASP A 110 2.41 -3.78 -13.30
N PRO A 111 2.30 -3.89 -14.64
CA PRO A 111 3.45 -4.05 -15.55
C PRO A 111 4.46 -2.91 -15.47
N THR A 112 4.05 -1.73 -15.02
CA THR A 112 4.91 -0.56 -14.82
C THR A 112 5.52 -0.49 -13.42
N GLY A 113 5.15 -1.43 -12.55
CA GLY A 113 5.60 -1.51 -11.17
C GLY A 113 7.09 -1.86 -11.00
N PRO A 114 7.66 -1.63 -9.81
CA PRO A 114 9.09 -1.82 -9.56
C PRO A 114 9.57 -3.27 -9.64
N LEU A 115 8.68 -4.26 -9.49
CA LEU A 115 9.00 -5.68 -9.61
C LEU A 115 8.99 -6.17 -11.06
N LEU A 116 8.25 -5.50 -11.94
CA LEU A 116 8.09 -5.86 -13.35
C LEU A 116 8.91 -4.95 -14.27
N THR A 117 9.89 -4.22 -13.74
CA THR A 117 10.76 -3.32 -14.52
C THR A 117 12.24 -3.57 -14.24
N GLY A 118 13.06 -3.39 -15.29
CA GLY A 118 14.51 -3.54 -15.22
C GLY A 118 14.98 -4.92 -14.75
N TRP A 119 16.12 -4.98 -14.07
CA TRP A 119 16.74 -6.23 -13.64
C TRP A 119 15.92 -7.04 -12.62
N ARG A 120 15.01 -6.39 -11.87
CA ARG A 120 14.10 -7.08 -10.93
C ARG A 120 13.10 -7.96 -11.66
N ARG A 121 12.67 -7.53 -12.84
CA ARG A 121 11.84 -8.33 -13.74
C ARG A 121 12.53 -9.64 -14.11
N ASP A 122 13.80 -9.55 -14.46
CA ASP A 122 14.60 -10.69 -14.92
C ASP A 122 14.92 -11.68 -13.78
N VAL A 123 15.13 -11.17 -12.55
CA VAL A 123 15.45 -12.02 -11.39
C VAL A 123 14.20 -12.65 -10.78
N PHE A 124 13.10 -11.91 -10.68
CA PHE A 124 11.90 -12.37 -9.96
C PHE A 124 10.60 -12.11 -10.70
N GLY A 125 10.45 -10.93 -11.33
CA GLY A 125 9.16 -10.48 -11.86
C GLY A 125 8.52 -11.43 -12.88
N GLU A 126 9.28 -12.00 -13.82
CA GLU A 126 8.75 -12.96 -14.79
C GLU A 126 8.19 -14.23 -14.13
N GLU A 127 8.90 -14.78 -13.15
CA GLU A 127 8.43 -15.98 -12.43
C GLU A 127 7.27 -15.65 -11.50
N ALA A 128 7.26 -14.46 -10.89
CA ALA A 128 6.16 -13.99 -10.06
C ALA A 128 4.88 -13.82 -10.88
N LEU A 129 4.99 -13.26 -12.09
CA LEU A 129 3.86 -13.13 -13.02
C LEU A 129 3.37 -14.49 -13.49
N ALA A 130 4.27 -15.39 -13.89
CA ALA A 130 3.91 -16.75 -14.28
C ALA A 130 3.22 -17.52 -13.13
N LEU A 131 3.63 -17.32 -11.87
CA LEU A 131 2.95 -17.88 -10.71
C LEU A 131 1.56 -17.29 -10.50
N PHE A 132 1.43 -15.97 -10.65
CA PHE A 132 0.16 -15.27 -10.50
C PHE A 132 -0.85 -15.67 -11.59
N GLU A 133 -0.38 -15.89 -12.83
CA GLU A 133 -1.18 -16.35 -13.97
C GLU A 133 -1.44 -17.87 -13.95
N GLY A 134 -0.91 -18.60 -12.97
CA GLY A 134 -1.08 -20.05 -12.84
C GLY A 134 -0.26 -20.90 -13.81
N HIS A 135 0.72 -20.29 -14.49
CA HIS A 135 1.64 -20.94 -15.45
C HIS A 135 2.89 -21.51 -14.75
N LEU A 136 3.01 -21.28 -13.44
CA LEU A 136 4.08 -21.78 -12.58
C LEU A 136 3.48 -22.40 -11.32
N SER A 137 4.06 -23.51 -10.88
CA SER A 137 3.75 -24.16 -9.60
C SER A 137 5.03 -24.45 -8.83
N LEU A 138 4.93 -24.41 -7.51
CA LEU A 138 6.02 -24.73 -6.59
C LEU A 138 5.85 -26.17 -6.09
N GLY A 139 6.87 -27.00 -6.33
CA GLY A 139 6.93 -28.38 -5.86
C GLY A 139 8.15 -28.62 -4.98
N VAL A 140 8.13 -29.72 -4.22
CA VAL A 140 9.28 -30.17 -3.45
C VAL A 140 9.69 -31.55 -3.93
N SER A 141 10.97 -31.72 -4.27
CA SER A 141 11.53 -33.00 -4.72
C SER A 141 12.90 -33.20 -4.10
N ALA A 142 13.08 -34.35 -3.43
CA ALA A 142 14.31 -34.69 -2.68
C ALA A 142 14.72 -33.58 -1.69
N GLY A 143 13.75 -33.05 -0.94
CA GLY A 143 13.97 -32.00 0.06
C GLY A 143 14.34 -30.63 -0.51
N ARG A 144 14.29 -30.44 -1.84
CA ARG A 144 14.58 -29.17 -2.51
C ARG A 144 13.36 -28.64 -3.24
N LEU A 145 13.20 -27.31 -3.19
CA LEU A 145 12.17 -26.62 -3.94
C LEU A 145 12.46 -26.70 -5.44
N ARG A 146 11.42 -26.90 -6.24
CA ARG A 146 11.48 -26.90 -7.71
C ARG A 146 10.32 -26.13 -8.29
N LEU A 147 10.59 -25.44 -9.38
CA LEU A 147 9.57 -24.81 -10.21
C LEU A 147 9.07 -25.81 -11.25
N ILE A 148 7.75 -25.92 -11.36
CA ILE A 148 7.05 -26.76 -12.34
C ILE A 148 6.29 -25.82 -13.24
N ARG A 149 6.53 -25.86 -14.55
CA ARG A 149 5.71 -25.11 -15.51
C ARG A 149 4.38 -25.82 -15.67
N THR A 150 3.30 -25.06 -15.56
CA THR A 150 1.95 -25.58 -15.72
C THR A 150 1.50 -25.25 -17.13
N ASP A 151 1.42 -26.26 -17.98
CA ASP A 151 0.75 -26.12 -19.27
C ASP A 151 -0.74 -26.09 -18.94
N ASN A 152 -1.38 -24.94 -19.09
CA ASN A 152 -2.82 -24.78 -18.80
C ASN A 152 -3.65 -25.51 -19.89
N GLN A 153 -3.62 -26.84 -19.87
CA GLN A 153 -4.54 -27.72 -20.57
C GLN A 153 -5.46 -28.31 -19.50
N GLY A 154 -6.71 -27.86 -19.51
CA GLY A 154 -7.64 -27.95 -18.39
C GLY A 154 -7.72 -29.32 -17.73
N GLN A 155 -7.49 -29.34 -16.41
CA GLN A 155 -7.93 -30.41 -15.55
C GLN A 155 -9.27 -30.00 -14.92
N SER A 156 -10.34 -30.11 -15.72
CA SER A 156 -11.64 -30.48 -15.19
C SER A 156 -11.50 -31.93 -14.69
N CYS A 157 -10.96 -32.11 -13.49
CA CYS A 157 -11.06 -33.39 -12.80
C CYS A 157 -12.51 -33.55 -12.33
N SER A 158 -13.32 -34.09 -13.25
CA SER A 158 -14.41 -35.05 -13.02
C SER A 158 -14.72 -35.33 -11.55
N ASP A 159 -15.70 -34.61 -11.00
CA ASP A 159 -16.57 -35.14 -9.96
C ASP A 159 -17.38 -36.30 -10.58
N ALA A 160 -16.82 -37.49 -10.54
CA ALA A 160 -17.55 -38.73 -10.77
C ALA A 160 -16.99 -39.83 -9.85
N ASN A 161 -17.92 -40.47 -9.14
CA ASN A 161 -17.81 -41.67 -8.28
C ASN A 161 -17.22 -41.46 -6.87
N VAL A 162 -17.86 -41.84 -5.75
CA VAL A 162 -19.04 -42.68 -5.44
C VAL A 162 -19.69 -42.15 -4.16
#